data_AF-A0A2V2PYG1-F1
#
_entry.id   AF-A0A2V2PYG1-F1
#
_cell.length_a   1.000
_cell.length_b   1.000
_cell.length_c   1.000
_cell.angle_alpha   90.00
_cell.angle_beta   90.00
_cell.angle_gamma   90.00
#
_symmetry.space_group_name_H-M   'P 1'
#
loop_
_entity.id
_entity.type
_entity.pdbx_description
1 polymer ?
#
loop_
_entity_poly.entity_id
_entity_poly.type
_entity_poly.pdbx_seq_one_letter_code
_entity_poly.pdbx_strand_id
1 'polypeptide(L)'
;MLRRLALTAVVTLAAVSVTAPGASALAGASGQVPSALPTSGPLAAVQPALGPLPMPLPQLPSFLGGGSGGGGTVDEPAARTRLTVTVERSGVAGADGTFELTCGPTGGTHPERQGACDRLAEVGGARAGQDLFRPAPEGTMCTMIYGGDASARIVGTWEGRRVDTTVTRGDGCEIARWNNLVPVLPDLR
;
A
#
# COMPACT_ATOMS: atom_id res chain seq x y z
N MET A 1 45.99 -7.29 -43.64
CA MET A 1 45.83 -8.75 -43.86
C MET A 1 46.45 -9.48 -42.67
N LEU A 2 45.88 -10.63 -42.26
CA LEU A 2 46.24 -11.50 -41.12
C LEU A 2 45.75 -11.01 -39.74
N ARG A 3 45.10 -11.82 -38.89
CA ARG A 3 44.59 -13.19 -38.97
C ARG A 3 43.57 -13.31 -37.81
N ARG A 4 42.33 -13.70 -38.11
CA ARG A 4 41.28 -13.91 -37.09
C ARG A 4 41.59 -15.20 -36.33
N LEU A 5 41.83 -15.11 -35.02
CA LEU A 5 41.92 -16.25 -34.11
C LEU A 5 40.50 -16.56 -33.61
N ALA A 6 39.85 -17.53 -34.25
CA ALA A 6 38.60 -18.11 -33.78
C ALA A 6 38.95 -19.18 -32.74
N LEU A 7 38.77 -18.87 -31.45
CA LEU A 7 38.74 -19.91 -30.41
C LEU A 7 37.33 -20.53 -30.42
N THR A 8 37.25 -21.73 -30.98
CA THR A 8 36.11 -22.64 -30.82
C THR A 8 36.06 -23.13 -29.38
N ALA A 9 35.15 -22.57 -28.58
CA ALA A 9 34.81 -23.11 -27.26
C ALA A 9 33.91 -24.34 -27.46
N VAL A 10 34.46 -25.53 -27.25
CA VAL A 10 33.70 -26.78 -27.19
C VAL A 10 33.00 -26.81 -25.82
N VAL A 11 31.71 -26.48 -25.79
CA VAL A 11 30.87 -26.67 -24.60
C VAL A 11 30.28 -28.07 -24.66
N THR A 12 30.79 -28.96 -23.82
CA THR A 12 30.21 -30.28 -23.57
C THR A 12 28.92 -30.12 -22.75
N LEU A 13 27.76 -30.33 -23.38
CA LEU A 13 26.49 -30.50 -22.68
C LEU A 13 26.48 -31.86 -21.97
N ALA A 14 26.63 -31.85 -20.64
CA ALA A 14 26.22 -32.98 -19.81
C ALA A 14 24.72 -32.85 -19.54
N ALA A 15 23.91 -33.69 -20.19
CA ALA A 15 22.49 -33.82 -19.90
C ALA A 15 22.31 -34.58 -18.58
N VAL A 16 21.91 -33.88 -17.52
CA VAL A 16 21.48 -34.49 -16.26
C VAL A 16 19.97 -34.71 -16.34
N SER A 17 19.57 -35.97 -16.48
CA SER A 17 18.18 -36.42 -16.38
C SER A 17 17.77 -36.47 -14.91
N VAL A 18 16.96 -35.49 -14.48
CA VAL A 18 16.30 -35.50 -13.17
C VAL A 18 15.01 -36.31 -13.28
N THR A 19 14.95 -37.43 -12.57
CA THR A 19 13.75 -38.22 -12.32
C THR A 19 12.96 -37.58 -11.17
N ALA A 20 11.72 -37.18 -11.44
CA ALA A 20 10.80 -36.69 -10.40
C ALA A 20 10.07 -37.86 -9.72
N PRO A 21 10.09 -37.96 -8.38
CA PRO A 21 9.23 -38.89 -7.64
C PRO A 21 7.79 -38.34 -7.50
N GLY A 22 6.86 -39.29 -7.39
CA GLY A 22 5.43 -39.14 -7.61
C GLY A 22 4.68 -38.27 -6.60
N ALA A 23 3.61 -37.66 -7.10
CA ALA A 23 2.62 -36.95 -6.33
C ALA A 23 1.75 -37.95 -5.54
N SER A 24 1.96 -38.01 -4.22
CA SER A 24 1.02 -38.62 -3.29
C SER A 24 -0.11 -37.64 -3.03
N ALA A 25 -1.28 -37.92 -3.61
CA ALA A 25 -2.53 -37.25 -3.25
C ALA A 25 -2.94 -37.66 -1.83
N LEU A 26 -2.84 -36.73 -0.88
CA LEU A 26 -3.49 -36.88 0.43
C LEU A 26 -4.83 -36.17 0.40
N ALA A 27 -5.85 -37.00 0.55
CA ALA A 27 -7.24 -36.67 0.67
C ALA A 27 -7.56 -35.97 2.02
N GLY A 28 -8.59 -35.13 1.98
CA GLY A 28 -9.59 -35.04 3.05
C GLY A 28 -9.25 -34.20 4.27
N ALA A 29 -9.72 -32.95 4.26
CA ALA A 29 -10.22 -32.31 5.47
C ALA A 29 -11.25 -31.24 5.07
N SER A 30 -12.47 -31.68 4.80
CA SER A 30 -13.65 -30.83 4.73
C SER A 30 -13.96 -30.29 6.13
N GLY A 31 -13.35 -29.15 6.46
CA GLY A 31 -13.64 -28.38 7.66
C GLY A 31 -15.08 -27.84 7.61
N GLN A 32 -15.89 -28.30 8.55
CA GLN A 32 -17.25 -27.85 8.80
C GLN A 32 -17.29 -26.34 9.04
N VAL A 33 -18.10 -25.66 8.24
CA VAL A 33 -18.50 -24.26 8.46
C VAL A 33 -19.61 -24.28 9.53
N PRO A 34 -19.45 -23.62 10.69
CA PRO A 34 -20.55 -23.45 11.62
C PRO A 34 -21.54 -22.44 11.03
N SER A 35 -22.74 -22.91 10.72
CA SER A 35 -23.90 -22.10 10.33
C SER A 35 -24.24 -21.13 11.47
N ALA A 36 -23.94 -19.85 11.28
CA ALA A 36 -24.45 -18.78 12.14
C ALA A 36 -25.96 -18.63 11.90
N LEU A 37 -26.74 -18.85 12.95
CA LEU A 37 -28.18 -18.62 12.97
C LEU A 37 -28.49 -17.14 12.73
N PRO A 38 -29.48 -16.79 11.90
CA PRO A 38 -29.97 -15.42 11.80
C PRO A 38 -30.80 -15.10 13.05
N THR A 39 -30.28 -14.26 13.94
CA THR A 39 -31.07 -13.60 14.98
C THR A 39 -31.95 -12.55 14.32
N SER A 40 -33.16 -12.96 13.96
CA SER A 40 -34.26 -12.08 13.56
C SER A 40 -34.61 -11.16 14.73
N GLY A 41 -34.12 -9.92 14.68
CA GLY A 41 -34.55 -8.85 15.58
C GLY A 41 -35.98 -8.41 15.25
N PRO A 42 -36.80 -8.06 16.27
CA PRO A 42 -38.21 -7.78 16.08
C PRO A 42 -38.43 -6.44 15.39
N LEU A 43 -39.42 -6.45 14.51
CA LEU A 43 -40.11 -5.32 13.90
C LEU A 43 -40.42 -4.25 14.97
N ALA A 44 -39.69 -3.13 14.93
CA ALA A 44 -40.13 -1.89 15.56
C ALA A 44 -40.77 -1.02 14.47
N ALA A 45 -42.09 -1.13 14.35
CA ALA A 45 -42.91 -0.20 13.60
C ALA A 45 -42.85 1.18 14.30
N VAL A 46 -42.19 2.16 13.69
CA VAL A 46 -42.29 3.56 14.10
C VAL A 46 -43.19 4.29 13.13
N GLN A 47 -44.25 4.86 13.69
CA GLN A 47 -45.38 5.49 12.99
C GLN A 47 -44.96 6.77 12.27
N PRO A 48 -45.55 7.09 11.10
CA PRO A 48 -45.42 8.42 10.50
C PRO A 48 -46.23 9.43 11.33
N ALA A 49 -45.54 10.37 11.97
CA ALA A 49 -46.17 11.52 12.59
C ALA A 49 -46.67 12.48 11.49
N LEU A 50 -47.98 12.71 11.49
CA LEU A 50 -48.67 13.69 10.68
C LEU A 50 -48.27 15.12 11.12
N GLY A 51 -47.62 15.86 10.21
CA GLY A 51 -47.73 17.31 9.95
C GLY A 51 -47.52 18.35 11.07
N PRO A 52 -46.87 19.47 10.71
CA PRO A 52 -47.61 20.73 10.72
C PRO A 52 -47.68 21.40 9.34
N LEU A 53 -48.81 22.06 9.10
CA LEU A 53 -49.18 22.79 7.88
C LEU A 53 -48.15 23.85 7.46
N PRO A 54 -47.96 24.07 6.14
CA PRO A 54 -47.07 25.11 5.62
C PRO A 54 -47.67 26.51 5.84
N MET A 55 -46.94 27.38 6.56
CA MET A 55 -47.24 28.81 6.58
C MET A 55 -46.67 29.49 5.30
N PRO A 56 -47.40 30.43 4.68
CA PRO A 56 -46.88 31.20 3.56
C PRO A 56 -45.88 32.26 4.04
N LEU A 57 -44.63 32.16 3.56
CA LEU A 57 -43.58 33.15 3.77
C LEU A 57 -43.81 34.40 2.88
N PRO A 58 -43.62 35.62 3.40
CA PRO A 58 -43.67 36.85 2.60
C PRO A 58 -42.48 36.93 1.63
N GLN A 59 -42.76 37.43 0.43
CA GLN A 59 -41.81 37.60 -0.67
C GLN A 59 -40.83 38.73 -0.32
N LEU A 60 -39.55 38.42 -0.12
CA LEU A 60 -38.50 39.43 0.01
C LEU A 60 -38.02 39.90 -1.38
N PRO A 61 -37.70 41.20 -1.56
CA PRO A 61 -37.28 41.74 -2.85
C PRO A 61 -35.92 41.19 -3.30
N SER A 62 -35.88 40.82 -4.58
CA SER A 62 -34.70 40.34 -5.31
C SER A 62 -33.67 41.46 -5.48
N PHE A 63 -32.67 41.52 -4.59
CA PHE A 63 -31.46 42.29 -4.85
C PHE A 63 -30.58 41.52 -5.83
N LEU A 64 -30.80 41.77 -7.13
CA LEU A 64 -29.88 41.42 -8.20
C LEU A 64 -28.59 42.26 -8.04
N GLY A 65 -27.71 41.79 -7.17
CA GLY A 65 -26.33 42.25 -7.07
C GLY A 65 -25.44 41.30 -7.87
N GLY A 66 -25.24 41.61 -9.15
CA GLY A 66 -24.26 40.95 -10.00
C GLY A 66 -22.84 41.14 -9.44
N GLY A 67 -22.30 40.08 -8.84
CA GLY A 67 -20.89 39.92 -8.52
C GLY A 67 -20.35 38.72 -9.28
N SER A 68 -20.12 38.90 -10.58
CA SER A 68 -19.27 38.01 -11.36
C SER A 68 -17.83 38.18 -10.86
N GLY A 69 -17.22 37.08 -10.40
CA GLY A 69 -15.86 37.08 -9.90
C GLY A 69 -15.55 36.06 -8.80
N GLY A 70 -16.37 35.02 -8.63
CA GLY A 70 -16.03 33.86 -7.79
C GLY A 70 -15.07 32.92 -8.51
N GLY A 71 -13.89 33.41 -8.87
CA GLY A 71 -12.75 32.58 -9.25
C GLY A 71 -12.20 31.89 -8.01
N GLY A 72 -13.01 31.04 -7.38
CA GLY A 72 -12.48 30.03 -6.48
C GLY A 72 -11.67 29.11 -7.37
N THR A 73 -10.35 29.26 -7.34
CA THR A 73 -9.48 28.12 -7.62
C THR A 73 -10.03 27.00 -6.76
N VAL A 74 -10.60 25.97 -7.38
CA VAL A 74 -10.77 24.69 -6.70
C VAL A 74 -9.35 24.40 -6.25
N ASP A 75 -9.08 24.61 -4.97
CA ASP A 75 -7.78 24.41 -4.36
C ASP A 75 -7.56 22.91 -4.52
N GLU A 76 -6.90 22.53 -5.61
CA GLU A 76 -6.63 21.14 -5.91
C GLU A 76 -5.88 20.64 -4.69
N PRO A 77 -6.47 19.71 -3.90
CA PRO A 77 -6.02 19.49 -2.54
C PRO A 77 -4.54 19.19 -2.59
N ALA A 78 -3.73 20.09 -2.02
CA ALA A 78 -2.29 19.94 -2.05
C ALA A 78 -1.96 18.53 -1.52
N ALA A 79 -1.17 17.78 -2.27
CA ALA A 79 -0.89 16.40 -1.93
C ALA A 79 -0.37 16.31 -0.50
N ARG A 80 -1.18 15.71 0.37
CA ARG A 80 -0.87 15.55 1.79
C ARG A 80 0.32 14.61 2.01
N THR A 81 0.59 13.80 0.99
CA THR A 81 1.66 12.82 0.98
C THR A 81 2.44 12.89 -0.33
N ARG A 82 3.75 13.07 -0.20
CA ARG A 82 4.73 13.01 -1.29
C ARG A 82 5.97 12.29 -0.77
N LEU A 83 6.26 11.13 -1.32
CA LEU A 83 7.36 10.27 -0.90
C LEU A 83 8.22 9.90 -2.10
N THR A 84 9.53 9.92 -1.90
CA THR A 84 10.52 9.27 -2.75
C THR A 84 10.91 7.95 -2.07
N VAL A 85 10.68 6.83 -2.77
CA VAL A 85 10.97 5.47 -2.30
C VAL A 85 12.09 4.91 -3.16
N THR A 86 13.25 4.66 -2.55
CA THR A 86 14.39 4.01 -3.21
C THR A 86 14.51 2.59 -2.70
N VAL A 87 14.41 1.59 -3.58
CA VAL A 87 14.51 0.16 -3.25
C VAL A 87 15.74 -0.43 -3.94
N GLU A 88 16.48 -1.25 -3.20
CA GLU A 88 17.69 -1.92 -3.68
C GLU A 88 17.70 -3.40 -3.25
N ARG A 89 18.24 -4.26 -4.13
CA ARG A 89 18.52 -5.67 -3.85
C ARG A 89 17.27 -6.45 -3.42
N SER A 90 16.09 -6.08 -3.93
CA SER A 90 14.85 -6.81 -3.65
C SER A 90 14.78 -8.16 -4.37
N GLY A 91 15.51 -8.31 -5.49
CA GLY A 91 15.43 -9.50 -6.34
C GLY A 91 14.13 -9.60 -7.15
N VAL A 92 13.25 -8.61 -7.08
CA VAL A 92 12.00 -8.54 -7.83
C VAL A 92 12.19 -7.67 -9.08
N ALA A 93 11.87 -8.23 -10.24
CA ALA A 93 12.02 -7.53 -11.52
C ALA A 93 11.18 -6.24 -11.54
N GLY A 94 11.83 -5.11 -11.79
CA GLY A 94 11.18 -3.79 -11.85
C GLY A 94 10.82 -3.16 -10.52
N ALA A 95 11.14 -3.79 -9.38
CA ALA A 95 10.91 -3.24 -8.05
C ALA A 95 12.10 -2.47 -7.48
N ASP A 96 13.31 -2.74 -7.94
CA ASP A 96 14.50 -1.96 -7.59
C ASP A 96 14.53 -0.65 -8.39
N GLY A 97 14.93 0.45 -7.73
CA GLY A 97 14.96 1.78 -8.33
C GLY A 97 14.48 2.87 -7.38
N THR A 98 14.37 4.09 -7.90
CA THR A 98 13.81 5.23 -7.17
C THR A 98 12.46 5.63 -7.76
N PHE A 99 11.48 5.75 -6.89
CA PHE A 99 10.08 5.94 -7.27
C PHE A 99 9.48 7.13 -6.53
N GLU A 100 8.77 7.97 -7.26
CA GLU A 100 7.97 9.05 -6.70
C GLU A 100 6.55 8.54 -6.45
N LEU A 101 6.01 8.84 -5.27
CA LEU A 101 4.64 8.56 -4.87
C LEU A 101 4.00 9.85 -4.37
N THR A 102 2.89 10.23 -4.97
CA THR A 102 2.07 11.37 -4.54
C THR A 102 0.65 10.87 -4.24
N CYS A 103 0.08 11.25 -3.10
CA CYS A 103 -1.32 10.93 -2.76
C CYS A 103 -2.13 12.21 -2.56
N GLY A 104 -3.24 12.29 -3.31
CA GLY A 104 -4.12 13.46 -3.41
C GLY A 104 -3.61 14.51 -4.42
N PRO A 105 -3.90 14.38 -5.73
CA PRO A 105 -4.32 13.18 -6.47
C PRO A 105 -3.20 12.11 -6.55
N THR A 106 -3.56 10.85 -6.79
CA THR A 106 -2.61 9.74 -6.90
C THR A 106 -1.69 9.89 -8.12
N GLY A 107 -0.37 9.86 -7.93
CA GLY A 107 0.58 10.08 -9.03
C GLY A 107 2.02 9.66 -8.72
N GLY A 108 2.93 9.98 -9.65
CA GLY A 108 4.36 9.65 -9.56
C GLY A 108 4.77 8.45 -10.42
N THR A 109 5.97 7.91 -10.18
CA THR A 109 6.56 6.79 -10.93
C THR A 109 6.44 5.44 -10.22
N HIS A 110 5.95 5.42 -8.97
CA HIS A 110 5.76 4.19 -8.20
C HIS A 110 4.91 3.15 -8.96
N PRO A 111 5.26 1.86 -8.97
CA PRO A 111 4.52 0.85 -9.73
C PRO A 111 3.10 0.64 -9.18
N GLU A 112 2.95 0.60 -7.86
CA GLU A 112 1.68 0.34 -7.16
C GLU A 112 1.05 1.61 -6.57
N ARG A 113 0.98 2.71 -7.34
CA ARG A 113 0.60 4.04 -6.78
C ARG A 113 -0.69 4.02 -5.98
N GLN A 114 -1.74 3.45 -6.56
CA GLN A 114 -3.06 3.47 -5.92
C GLN A 114 -3.05 2.62 -4.65
N GLY A 115 -2.56 1.37 -4.72
CA GLY A 115 -2.47 0.51 -3.55
C GLY A 115 -1.57 1.09 -2.44
N ALA A 116 -0.48 1.75 -2.80
CA ALA A 116 0.41 2.41 -1.85
C ALA A 116 -0.31 3.58 -1.14
N CYS A 117 -1.05 4.41 -1.89
CA CYS A 117 -1.84 5.49 -1.30
C CYS A 117 -2.99 4.96 -0.43
N ASP A 118 -3.68 3.91 -0.85
CA ASP A 118 -4.77 3.29 -0.08
C ASP A 118 -4.24 2.74 1.25
N ARG A 119 -3.07 2.07 1.23
CA ARG A 119 -2.41 1.57 2.43
C ARG A 119 -2.01 2.69 3.38
N LEU A 120 -1.42 3.77 2.85
CA LEU A 120 -1.01 4.93 3.65
C LEU A 120 -2.21 5.66 4.25
N ALA A 121 -3.34 5.72 3.54
CA ALA A 121 -4.59 6.29 4.06
C ALA A 121 -5.22 5.41 5.15
N GLU A 122 -5.24 4.09 4.97
CA GLU A 122 -5.76 3.12 5.94
C GLU A 122 -5.05 3.26 7.29
N VAL A 123 -3.72 3.35 7.29
CA VAL A 123 -2.93 3.41 8.52
C VAL A 123 -2.77 4.82 9.07
N GLY A 124 -2.80 5.85 8.23
CA GLY A 124 -2.54 7.25 8.63
C GLY A 124 -3.52 7.80 9.66
N GLY A 125 -4.76 7.30 9.69
CA GLY A 125 -5.76 7.68 10.69
C GLY A 125 -5.65 6.95 12.03
N ALA A 126 -4.86 5.88 12.10
CA ALA A 126 -4.73 5.03 13.28
C ALA A 126 -3.50 5.39 14.13
N ARG A 127 -3.54 5.08 15.44
CA ARG A 127 -2.33 5.17 16.29
C ARG A 127 -1.17 4.36 15.72
N ALA A 128 -1.47 3.21 15.12
CA ALA A 128 -0.48 2.37 14.43
C ALA A 128 0.24 3.11 13.27
N GLY A 129 -0.42 4.07 12.61
CA GLY A 129 0.20 4.90 11.61
C GLY A 129 1.31 5.80 12.16
N GLN A 130 1.26 6.17 13.45
CA GLN A 130 2.23 7.10 14.02
C GLN A 130 3.66 6.54 13.99
N ASP A 131 3.78 5.22 14.03
CA ASP A 131 5.04 4.49 14.12
C ASP A 131 5.41 3.76 12.82
N LEU A 132 4.59 3.82 11.76
CA LEU A 132 4.80 3.08 10.51
C LEU A 132 6.21 3.25 9.92
N PHE A 133 6.70 4.49 9.92
CA PHE A 133 8.03 4.84 9.40
C PHE A 133 9.13 4.83 10.48
N ARG A 134 8.76 4.70 11.76
CA ARG A 134 9.73 4.69 12.86
C ARG A 134 10.43 3.34 12.94
N PRO A 135 11.72 3.31 13.31
CA PRO A 135 12.38 2.07 13.69
C PRO A 135 11.69 1.42 14.89
N ALA A 136 11.93 0.12 15.09
CA ALA A 136 11.53 -0.55 16.31
C ALA A 136 12.16 0.18 17.53
N PRO A 137 11.44 0.33 18.65
CA PRO A 137 11.99 0.92 19.87
C PRO A 137 13.25 0.20 20.34
N GLU A 138 14.17 0.94 20.95
CA GLU A 138 15.35 0.34 21.56
C GLU A 138 14.97 -0.72 22.62
N GLY A 139 15.72 -1.81 22.66
CA GLY A 139 15.43 -2.94 23.56
C GLY A 139 14.27 -3.84 23.12
N THR A 140 13.68 -3.61 21.93
CA THR A 140 12.71 -4.54 21.34
C THR A 140 13.39 -5.90 21.08
N MET A 141 12.76 -6.97 21.56
CA MET A 141 13.24 -8.34 21.33
C MET A 141 12.90 -8.77 19.90
N CYS A 142 13.87 -8.66 19.00
CA CYS A 142 13.75 -9.05 17.60
C CYS A 142 14.36 -10.44 17.37
N THR A 143 13.76 -11.24 16.49
CA THR A 143 14.36 -12.51 16.11
C THR A 143 15.55 -12.26 15.19
N MET A 144 16.59 -13.09 15.29
CA MET A 144 17.78 -13.00 14.41
C MET A 144 17.56 -13.64 13.02
N ILE A 145 16.32 -13.64 12.53
CA ILE A 145 15.96 -14.22 11.24
C ILE A 145 16.36 -13.22 10.16
N TYR A 146 17.29 -13.62 9.30
CA TYR A 146 17.69 -12.85 8.13
C TYR A 146 16.71 -13.05 6.98
N GLY A 147 16.10 -11.96 6.50
CA GLY A 147 15.08 -11.96 5.45
C GLY A 147 15.59 -11.55 4.08
N GLY A 148 16.91 -11.43 3.91
CA GLY A 148 17.57 -11.08 2.65
C GLY A 148 18.20 -9.68 2.64
N ASP A 149 18.89 -9.38 1.54
CA ASP A 149 19.69 -8.17 1.36
C ASP A 149 18.87 -6.91 1.05
N ALA A 150 17.55 -7.04 0.86
CA ALA A 150 16.72 -5.93 0.42
C ALA A 150 16.77 -4.74 1.41
N SER A 151 16.93 -3.55 0.86
CA SER A 151 16.88 -2.29 1.60
C SER A 151 16.04 -1.26 0.87
N ALA A 152 15.31 -0.45 1.63
CA ALA A 152 14.54 0.66 1.08
C ALA A 152 14.74 1.93 1.90
N ARG A 153 14.97 3.06 1.22
CA ARG A 153 14.98 4.39 1.83
C ARG A 153 13.73 5.15 1.39
N ILE A 154 13.02 5.73 2.35
CA ILE A 154 11.77 6.45 2.13
C ILE A 154 11.95 7.87 2.68
N VAL A 155 11.78 8.87 1.82
CA VAL A 155 11.95 10.29 2.18
C VAL A 155 10.77 11.10 1.69
N GLY A 156 10.34 12.08 2.46
CA GLY A 156 9.38 13.09 2.00
C GLY A 156 8.44 13.52 3.10
N THR A 157 7.17 13.65 2.75
CA THR A 157 6.10 14.06 3.65
C THR A 157 4.94 13.08 3.58
N TRP A 158 4.38 12.71 4.72
CA TRP A 158 3.17 11.90 4.83
C TRP A 158 2.23 12.52 5.86
N GLU A 159 1.01 12.86 5.44
CA GLU A 159 0.02 13.60 6.25
C GLU A 159 0.65 14.81 6.98
N GLY A 160 1.46 15.59 6.26
CA GLY A 160 2.15 16.78 6.80
C GLY A 160 3.37 16.51 7.69
N ARG A 161 3.69 15.23 7.97
CA ARG A 161 4.88 14.85 8.76
C ARG A 161 6.06 14.51 7.85
N ARG A 162 7.24 15.02 8.19
CA ARG A 162 8.48 14.63 7.50
C ARG A 162 8.79 13.16 7.79
N VAL A 163 9.15 12.44 6.73
CA VAL A 163 9.62 11.05 6.76
C VAL A 163 11.02 11.03 6.18
N ASP A 164 11.96 10.41 6.89
CA ASP A 164 13.26 10.00 6.38
C ASP A 164 13.62 8.73 7.14
N THR A 165 13.54 7.59 6.46
CA THR A 165 13.74 6.31 7.11
C THR A 165 14.31 5.28 6.16
N THR A 166 15.10 4.37 6.70
CA THR A 166 15.58 3.19 6.00
C THR A 166 14.95 1.96 6.64
N VAL A 167 14.52 1.03 5.80
CA VAL A 167 13.94 -0.26 6.19
C VAL A 167 14.79 -1.34 5.53
N THR A 168 15.18 -2.34 6.31
CA THR A 168 15.95 -3.48 5.80
C THR A 168 15.18 -4.78 6.03
N ARG A 169 15.82 -5.91 5.75
CA ARG A 169 15.33 -7.24 6.13
C ARG A 169 16.36 -7.99 6.97
N GLY A 170 17.11 -7.26 7.79
CA GLY A 170 18.23 -7.79 8.58
C GLY A 170 17.82 -8.68 9.77
N ASP A 171 16.63 -8.46 10.33
CA ASP A 171 16.09 -9.20 11.47
C ASP A 171 14.55 -9.29 11.42
N GLY A 172 13.94 -9.99 12.37
CA GLY A 172 12.49 -10.18 12.41
C GLY A 172 11.66 -8.91 12.57
N CYS A 173 12.17 -7.89 13.27
CA CYS A 173 11.48 -6.62 13.43
C CYS A 173 11.51 -5.81 12.13
N GLU A 174 12.67 -5.77 11.47
CA GLU A 174 12.83 -5.10 10.19
C GLU A 174 12.03 -5.78 9.08
N ILE A 175 11.96 -7.12 9.08
CA ILE A 175 11.05 -7.87 8.19
C ILE A 175 9.59 -7.49 8.44
N ALA A 176 9.14 -7.45 9.70
CA ALA A 176 7.77 -7.08 10.03
C ALA A 176 7.45 -5.63 9.60
N ARG A 177 8.42 -4.74 9.75
CA ARG A 177 8.31 -3.33 9.36
C ARG A 177 8.25 -3.14 7.84
N TRP A 178 9.08 -3.86 7.08
CA TRP A 178 8.99 -3.94 5.62
C TRP A 178 7.59 -4.39 5.19
N ASN A 179 7.13 -5.46 5.81
CA ASN A 179 5.85 -6.11 5.55
C ASN A 179 4.63 -5.21 5.83
N ASN A 180 4.72 -4.30 6.81
CA ASN A 180 3.67 -3.33 7.13
C ASN A 180 3.58 -2.19 6.11
N LEU A 181 4.65 -1.97 5.35
CA LEU A 181 4.74 -0.96 4.30
C LEU A 181 4.31 -1.49 2.93
N VAL A 182 4.02 -2.78 2.75
CA VAL A 182 3.47 -3.29 1.48
C VAL A 182 2.06 -2.69 1.26
N PRO A 183 1.75 -2.11 0.07
CA PRO A 183 2.52 -2.15 -1.18
C PRO A 183 3.31 -0.86 -1.52
N VAL A 184 3.64 0.00 -0.54
CA VAL A 184 4.66 1.07 -0.70
C VAL A 184 6.04 0.47 -0.94
N LEU A 185 6.30 -0.71 -0.39
CA LEU A 185 7.47 -1.54 -0.70
C LEU A 185 7.01 -2.81 -1.45
N PRO A 186 7.87 -3.43 -2.26
CA PRO A 186 7.52 -4.69 -2.93
C PRO A 186 7.28 -5.80 -1.91
N ASP A 187 6.37 -6.71 -2.25
CA ASP A 187 6.13 -7.92 -1.44
C ASP A 187 7.24 -8.95 -1.68
N LEU A 188 7.83 -9.44 -0.59
CA LEU A 188 9.00 -10.32 -0.57
C LEU A 188 8.78 -11.52 0.37
N ARG A 189 7.53 -11.95 0.53
CA ARG A 189 7.16 -13.10 1.36
C ARG A 189 7.17 -14.41 0.59
#